data_AF-A0A1U7NU36-F1
#
_entry.id   AF-A0A1U7NU36-F1
#
_cell.length_a   1.000
_cell.length_b   1.000
_cell.length_c   1.000
_cell.angle_alpha   90.00
_cell.angle_beta   90.00
_cell.angle_gamma   90.00
#
_symmetry.space_group_name_H-M   'P 1'
#
loop_
_entity.id
_entity.type
_entity.pdbx_description
1 polymer ?
#
loop_
_entity_poly.entity_id
_entity_poly.type
_entity_poly.pdbx_seq_one_letter_code
_entity_poly.pdbx_strand_id
1 'polypeptide(L)' 'MVNELWLIHHSHTDIGFTQPQRIVFELHNQFIDQALDLIDQTADLPDDACFRWTCGSAGLVW' A
#
# COMPACT_ATOMS: atom_id res chain seq x y z
N MET A 1 -22.58 14.82 -16.85
CA MET A 1 -22.42 15.09 -15.41
C MET A 1 -21.81 13.85 -14.80
N VAL A 2 -20.79 14.00 -13.94
CA VAL A 2 -20.23 12.87 -13.18
C VAL A 2 -21.03 12.76 -11.88
N ASN A 3 -21.51 11.55 -11.56
CA ASN A 3 -22.40 11.33 -10.43
C ASN A 3 -21.68 10.75 -9.19
N GLU A 4 -20.56 10.06 -9.41
CA GLU A 4 -19.78 9.41 -8.36
C GLU A 4 -18.29 9.44 -8.69
N LEU A 5 -17.45 9.48 -7.65
CA LEU A 5 -16.00 9.41 -7.75
C LEU A 5 -15.48 8.42 -6.70
N TRP A 6 -14.74 7.41 -7.15
CA TRP A 6 -14.13 6.41 -6.31
C TRP A 6 -12.64 6.70 -6.17
N LEU A 7 -12.16 6.79 -4.93
CA LEU A 7 -10.76 7.02 -4.62
C LEU A 7 -10.15 5.73 -4.07
N ILE A 8 -9.11 5.21 -4.73
CA ILE A 8 -8.46 3.97 -4.37
C ILE A 8 -6.99 4.26 -4.09
N HIS A 9 -6.52 3.89 -2.90
CA HIS A 9 -5.11 3.97 -2.56
C HIS A 9 -4.33 2.90 -3.34
N HIS A 10 -3.29 3.31 -4.06
CA HIS A 10 -2.44 2.40 -4.79
C HIS A 10 -0.98 2.87 -4.74
N SER A 11 -0.06 1.93 -4.95
CA SER A 11 1.35 2.24 -5.15
C SER A 11 1.92 1.30 -6.20
N HIS A 12 2.70 1.84 -7.12
CA HIS A 12 3.50 1.05 -8.05
C HIS A 12 4.87 0.79 -7.43
N THR A 13 5.33 -0.46 -7.40
CA THR A 13 6.66 -0.80 -6.87
C THR A 13 7.52 -1.38 -7.98
N ASP A 14 8.52 -0.61 -8.39
CA ASP A 14 9.52 -1.04 -9.35
C ASP A 14 10.77 -1.56 -8.64
N ILE A 15 11.05 -2.84 -8.88
CA ILE A 15 12.19 -3.53 -8.29
C ILE A 15 13.36 -3.49 -9.28
N GLY A 16 14.48 -2.89 -8.88
CA GLY A 16 15.68 -2.81 -9.71
C GLY A 16 15.69 -1.67 -10.74
N PHE A 17 14.87 -0.64 -10.56
CA PHE A 17 14.85 0.53 -11.46
C PHE A 17 15.90 1.58 -11.06
N THR A 18 15.59 2.44 -10.07
CA THR A 18 16.47 3.57 -9.72
C THR A 18 17.40 3.27 -8.54
N GLN A 19 16.92 2.51 -7.56
CA GLN A 19 17.58 2.31 -6.27
C GLN A 19 18.17 0.90 -6.10
N PRO A 20 19.24 0.74 -5.31
CA PRO A 20 19.76 -0.58 -4.96
C PRO A 20 18.66 -1.47 -4.38
N GLN A 21 18.59 -2.70 -4.87
CA GLN A 21 17.57 -3.69 -4.51
C GLN A 21 17.34 -3.82 -3.00
N ARG A 22 18.42 -3.86 -2.21
CA ARG A 22 18.36 -3.95 -0.75
C ARG A 22 17.57 -2.81 -0.10
N ILE A 23 17.71 -1.59 -0.64
CA ILE A 23 17.02 -0.41 -0.12
C ILE A 23 15.54 -0.46 -0.52
N VAL A 24 15.24 -0.86 -1.75
CA VAL A 24 13.85 -1.03 -2.21
C VAL A 24 13.10 -2.03 -1.32
N PHE A 25 13.73 -3.15 -0.97
CA PHE A 25 13.12 -4.13 -0.07
C PHE A 25 12.91 -3.62 1.36
N GLU A 26 13.88 -2.89 1.91
CA GLU A 26 13.72 -2.29 3.24
C GLU A 26 12.57 -1.27 3.27
N LEU A 27 12.47 -0.42 2.25
CA LEU A 27 11.35 0.53 2.09
C LEU A 27 10.03 -0.18 1.88
N HIS A 28 10.01 -1.26 1.09
CA HIS A 28 8.80 -2.04 0.83
C HIS A 28 8.22 -2.63 2.12
N ASN A 29 9.06 -3.18 3.00
CA ASN A 29 8.64 -3.65 4.31
C ASN A 29 8.07 -2.51 5.17
N GLN A 30 8.74 -1.35 5.20
CA GLN A 30 8.23 -0.18 5.94
C GLN A 30 6.87 0.32 5.41
N PHE A 31 6.62 0.24 4.11
CA PHE A 31 5.32 0.60 3.53
C PHE A 31 4.23 -0.42 3.85
N ILE A 32 4.58 -1.70 3.96
CA ILE A 32 3.65 -2.74 4.44
C ILE A 32 3.29 -2.47 5.90
N ASP A 33 4.26 -2.16 6.76
CA ASP A 33 4.00 -1.82 8.17
C ASP A 33 3.05 -0.61 8.27
N GLN A 34 3.30 0.45 7.50
CA GLN A 34 2.41 1.62 7.45
C GLN A 34 1.00 1.28 6.93
N ALA A 35 0.90 0.40 5.94
CA ALA A 35 -0.39 -0.05 5.43
C ALA A 35 -1.19 -0.80 6.50
N LEU A 36 -0.53 -1.65 7.30
CA LEU A 36 -1.16 -2.35 8.42
C LEU A 36 -1.63 -1.36 9.50
N ASP A 37 -0.80 -0.39 9.86
CA ASP A 37 -1.18 0.67 10.82
C ASP A 37 -2.42 1.44 10.34
N LEU A 38 -2.52 1.75 9.04
CA LEU A 38 -3.67 2.44 8.45
C LEU A 38 -4.93 1.56 8.44
N ILE A 39 -4.79 0.26 8.20
CA ILE A 39 -5.90 -0.70 8.28
C ILE A 39 -6.48 -0.67 9.70
N ASP A 40 -5.64 -0.78 10.72
CA ASP A 40 -6.07 -0.78 12.12
C ASP A 40 -6.72 0.55 12.52
N GLN A 41 -6.13 1.68 12.11
CA GLN A 41 -6.66 3.02 12.41
C GLN A 41 -8.00 3.31 11.75
N THR A 42 -8.32 2.63 10.64
CA THR A 42 -9.55 2.88 9.87
C THR A 42 -10.58 1.77 10.02
N ALA A 43 -10.31 0.73 10.84
CA ALA A 43 -11.15 -0.45 10.97
C ALA A 43 -12.59 -0.16 11.43
N ASP A 44 -12.78 0.89 12.23
CA ASP A 44 -14.09 1.29 12.78
C ASP A 44 -14.83 2.32 11.93
N LEU A 45 -14.28 2.71 10.77
CA LEU A 45 -14.94 3.63 9.84
C LEU A 45 -16.04 2.91 9.03
N PRO A 46 -16.93 3.65 8.34
CA PRO A 46 -17.78 3.08 7.30
C PRO A 46 -16.96 2.31 6.27
N ASP A 47 -17.51 1.22 5.72
CA ASP A 47 -16.77 0.24 4.89
C ASP A 47 -16.07 0.83 3.66
N ASP A 48 -16.64 1.90 3.09
CA ASP A 48 -16.12 2.66 1.96
C ASP A 48 -14.98 3.64 2.35
N ALA A 49 -14.87 3.97 3.64
CA ALA A 49 -13.82 4.81 4.20
C ALA A 49 -12.66 3.99 4.81
N CYS A 50 -12.83 2.68 5.00
CA CYS A 50 -11.76 1.79 5.47
C CYS A 50 -10.59 1.75 4.48
N PHE A 51 -9.37 1.85 4.98
CA PHE A 51 -8.18 1.78 4.15
C PHE A 51 -8.02 0.39 3.54
N ARG A 52 -7.74 0.34 2.24
CA ARG A 52 -7.48 -0.88 1.49
C ARG A 52 -6.33 -0.62 0.53
N TRP A 53 -5.39 -1.57 0.48
CA TRP A 53 -4.27 -1.52 -0.45
C TRP A 53 -3.92 -2.93 -0.91
N THR A 54 -3.76 -3.10 -2.22
CA THR A 54 -3.29 -4.36 -2.81
C THR A 54 -1.77 -4.30 -2.91
N CYS A 55 -1.08 -5.02 -2.03
CA CYS A 55 0.37 -5.15 -2.07
C CYS A 55 0.82 -6.09 -3.20
N GLY A 56 1.85 -5.70 -3.96
CA GLY A 56 2.54 -6.63 -4.85
C GLY A 56 3.26 -7.72 -4.06
N SER A 57 3.23 -8.97 -4.52
CA SER A 57 3.83 -10.09 -3.78
C SER A 57 5.32 -10.29 -4.02
N ALA A 58 5.90 -9.60 -5.02
CA ALA A 58 7.31 -9.72 -5.35
C ALA A 58 8.18 -9.01 -4.31
N GLY A 59 9.12 -9.73 -3.71
CA GLY A 59 10.01 -9.18 -2.68
C GLY A 59 9.49 -9.30 -1.25
N LEU A 60 8.34 -9.96 -1.02
CA LEU A 60 7.96 -10.44 0.31
C LEU A 60 8.95 -11.53 0.74
N VAL A 61 9.83 -11.18 1.68
CA VAL A 61 10.74 -12.11 2.35
C VAL A 61 10.38 -12.11 3.83
N TRP A 62 9.86 -13.25 4.31
CA TRP A 62 9.58 -13.52 5.71
C TRP A 62 10.81 -14.11 6.40
#